data_AF-W7T049-F1
#
_entry.id   AF-W7T049-F1
#
_cell.length_a   1.000
_cell.length_b   1.000
_cell.length_c   1.000
_cell.angle_alpha   90.00
_cell.angle_beta   90.00
_cell.angle_gamma   90.00
#
_symmetry.space_group_name_H-M   'P 1'
#
loop_
_entity.id
_entity.type
_entity.pdbx_description
1 polymer ?
#
loop_
_entity_poly.entity_id
_entity_poly.type
_entity_poly.pdbx_seq_one_letter_code
_entity_poly.pdbx_strand_id
1 'polypeptide(L)'
;MNSSIRGPFLPSYFSQPTGNRLGTDSLSQTTSSRPWTTAFTDLINDHVKLVGTTISCEARIHVQSMLLATDQVGINLLRESGALDCAKDRDEAIEKYELGASAIIMANGYSFDCLMLRYEGVDWLSLDPPEWSL
;
A
#
# COMPACT_ATOMS: atom_id res chain seq x y z
N MET A 1 6.09 10.98 4.98
CA MET A 1 5.45 9.84 5.68
C MET A 1 5.19 10.22 7.13
N ASN A 2 4.02 9.84 7.66
CA ASN A 2 3.67 10.08 9.06
C ASN A 2 4.46 9.13 9.98
N SER A 3 5.50 9.65 10.64
CA SER A 3 6.40 8.88 11.51
C SER A 3 5.93 8.76 12.97
N SER A 4 4.72 9.26 13.29
CA SER A 4 4.16 9.17 14.65
C SER A 4 3.58 7.78 14.99
N ILE A 5 3.46 6.90 14.00
CA ILE A 5 2.92 5.55 14.14
C ILE A 5 3.91 4.65 14.88
N ARG A 6 3.47 4.01 15.97
CA ARG A 6 4.28 3.08 16.79
C ARG A 6 4.12 1.60 16.43
N GLY A 7 3.50 1.33 15.28
CA GLY A 7 3.32 0.00 14.71
C GLY A 7 1.93 -0.15 14.09
N PRO A 8 1.74 -1.06 13.12
CA PRO A 8 0.39 -1.44 12.71
C PRO A 8 -0.23 -2.28 13.83
N PHE A 9 -1.32 -1.79 14.40
CA PHE A 9 -2.14 -2.56 15.33
C PHE A 9 -2.96 -3.58 14.52
N LEU A 10 -2.36 -4.74 14.21
CA LEU A 10 -3.09 -5.82 13.57
C LEU A 10 -3.94 -6.58 14.60
N PRO A 11 -5.23 -6.81 14.32
CA PRO A 11 -6.06 -7.67 15.15
C PRO A 11 -5.48 -9.09 15.25
N SER A 12 -5.65 -9.75 16.40
CA SER A 12 -5.10 -11.09 16.67
C SER A 12 -5.55 -12.17 15.66
N TYR A 13 -6.67 -11.96 14.97
CA TYR A 13 -7.14 -12.88 13.93
C TYR A 13 -6.28 -12.86 12.66
N PHE A 14 -5.48 -11.81 12.41
CA PHE A 14 -4.51 -11.78 11.30
C PHE A 14 -3.32 -12.71 11.55
N SER A 15 -2.99 -12.98 12.81
CA SER A 15 -1.88 -13.86 13.22
C SER A 15 -2.29 -15.33 13.28
N GLN A 16 -3.57 -15.66 13.06
CA GLN A 16 -4.09 -17.03 13.11
C GLN A 16 -3.63 -17.82 11.87
N PRO A 17 -3.10 -19.05 12.02
CA PRO A 17 -2.70 -19.91 10.91
C PRO A 17 -3.84 -20.24 9.92
N THR A 18 -5.09 -20.10 10.37
CA THR A 18 -6.32 -20.48 9.63
C THR A 18 -7.10 -19.28 9.10
N GLY A 19 -6.53 -18.07 9.15
CA GLY A 19 -7.13 -16.88 8.55
C GLY A 19 -7.15 -17.02 7.03
N ASN A 20 -8.27 -17.49 6.47
CA ASN A 20 -8.52 -17.52 5.04
C ASN A 20 -8.41 -16.10 4.44
N ARG A 21 -7.23 -15.75 3.94
CA ARG A 21 -7.06 -14.85 2.78
C ARG A 21 -5.99 -15.24 1.77
N LEU A 22 -5.10 -16.20 2.06
CA LEU A 22 -4.45 -17.09 1.07
C LEU A 22 -3.44 -17.98 1.81
N GLY A 23 -3.57 -19.30 1.70
CA GLY A 23 -2.58 -20.26 2.21
C GLY A 23 -3.17 -21.49 2.89
N THR A 24 -3.77 -22.37 2.09
CA THR A 24 -4.02 -23.76 2.46
C THR A 24 -2.71 -24.55 2.36
N ASP A 25 -1.82 -24.45 3.34
CA ASP A 25 -0.71 -25.40 3.49
C ASP A 25 -1.00 -26.32 4.67
N SER A 26 -1.77 -27.38 4.40
CA SER A 26 -2.09 -28.45 5.36
C SER A 26 -0.90 -29.38 5.68
N LEU A 27 0.35 -28.94 5.52
CA LEU A 27 1.54 -29.80 5.67
C LEU A 27 2.62 -29.29 6.63
N SER A 28 2.43 -28.16 7.32
CA SER A 28 3.35 -27.73 8.39
C SER A 28 2.60 -27.51 9.69
N GLN A 29 2.63 -28.53 10.56
CA GLN A 29 2.15 -28.49 11.94
C GLN A 29 3.15 -27.74 12.84
N THR A 30 3.51 -26.50 12.47
CA THR A 30 4.25 -25.57 13.33
C THR A 30 3.40 -24.32 13.51
N THR A 31 2.97 -24.05 14.73
CA THR A 31 2.19 -22.87 15.14
C THR A 31 3.05 -21.61 15.14
N SER A 32 3.66 -21.27 14.00
CA SER A 32 4.37 -20.01 13.85
C SER A 32 3.35 -18.90 13.55
N SER A 33 3.36 -17.85 14.37
CA SER A 33 2.58 -16.63 14.12
C SER A 33 3.01 -16.06 12.77
N ARG A 34 2.05 -15.77 11.87
CA ARG A 34 2.34 -15.05 10.64
C ARG A 34 2.99 -13.69 10.97
N PRO A 35 4.10 -13.30 10.33
CA PRO A 35 4.69 -11.97 10.52
C PRO A 35 3.69 -10.89 10.11
N TRP A 36 3.58 -9.81 10.89
CA TRP A 36 2.59 -8.75 10.60
C TRP A 36 2.78 -8.13 9.21
N THR A 37 4.01 -8.12 8.68
CA THR A 37 4.33 -7.57 7.36
C THR A 37 3.61 -8.30 6.24
N THR A 38 3.30 -9.60 6.42
CA THR A 38 2.62 -10.40 5.38
C THR A 38 1.23 -9.86 5.08
N ALA A 39 0.56 -9.22 6.05
CA ALA A 39 -0.72 -8.55 5.79
C ALA A 39 -0.64 -7.52 4.65
N PHE A 40 0.52 -6.89 4.45
CA PHE A 40 0.75 -5.93 3.37
C PHE A 40 1.42 -6.59 2.16
N THR A 41 2.46 -7.41 2.37
CA THR A 41 3.21 -7.98 1.24
C THR A 41 2.43 -9.03 0.47
N ASP A 42 1.45 -9.70 1.08
CA ASP A 42 0.57 -10.66 0.39
C ASP A 42 -0.37 -9.97 -0.61
N LEU A 43 -0.59 -8.64 -0.48
CA LEU A 43 -1.38 -7.86 -1.44
C LEU A 43 -0.56 -7.43 -2.67
N ILE A 44 0.78 -7.48 -2.58
CA ILE A 44 1.66 -7.14 -3.70
C ILE A 44 1.62 -8.28 -4.73
N ASN A 45 1.44 -7.93 -6.00
CA ASN A 45 1.36 -8.88 -7.10
C ASN A 45 1.82 -8.21 -8.41
N ASP A 46 1.61 -8.86 -9.55
CA ASP A 46 2.04 -8.32 -10.86
C ASP A 46 1.40 -6.96 -11.20
N HIS A 47 0.23 -6.66 -10.63
CA HIS A 47 -0.53 -5.43 -10.85
C HIS A 47 -0.39 -4.41 -9.70
N VAL A 48 -0.41 -4.88 -8.45
CA VAL A 48 -0.35 -4.03 -7.25
C VAL A 48 1.09 -3.82 -6.80
N LYS A 49 1.57 -2.57 -6.87
CA LYS A 49 2.97 -2.20 -6.56
C LYS A 49 3.13 -1.30 -5.35
N LEU A 50 2.04 -0.84 -4.75
CA LEU A 50 2.05 -0.04 -3.54
C LEU A 50 0.89 -0.47 -2.64
N VAL A 51 1.18 -0.73 -1.37
CA VAL A 51 0.18 -1.18 -0.40
C VAL A 51 0.31 -0.35 0.86
N GLY A 52 -0.81 0.09 1.45
CA GLY A 52 -0.77 0.74 2.75
C GLY A 52 -1.92 0.35 3.66
N THR A 53 -2.12 1.15 4.71
CA THR A 53 -3.14 0.85 5.73
C THR A 53 -4.53 1.28 5.29
N THR A 54 -4.63 2.43 4.61
CA THR A 54 -5.89 3.05 4.21
C THR A 54 -5.76 3.74 2.86
N ILE A 55 -6.90 3.88 2.17
CA ILE A 55 -7.06 4.74 1.01
C ILE A 55 -7.79 6.01 1.44
N SER A 56 -7.26 7.15 1.00
CA SER A 56 -7.92 8.45 1.09
C SER A 56 -8.38 8.90 -0.29
N CYS A 57 -9.56 9.51 -0.34
CA CYS A 57 -10.16 10.07 -1.55
C CYS A 57 -10.41 11.58 -1.43
N GLU A 58 -9.81 12.25 -0.43
CA GLU A 58 -10.11 13.67 -0.12
C GLU A 58 -9.61 14.63 -1.20
N ALA A 59 -8.36 14.48 -1.66
CA ALA A 59 -7.78 15.29 -2.72
C ALA A 59 -7.76 14.52 -4.06
N ARG A 60 -7.04 13.40 -4.06
CA ARG A 60 -6.97 12.39 -5.13
C ARG A 60 -7.01 11.03 -4.48
N ILE A 61 -7.37 9.97 -5.21
CA ILE A 61 -7.33 8.62 -4.66
C ILE A 61 -5.86 8.24 -4.45
N HIS A 62 -5.49 7.93 -3.21
CA HIS A 62 -4.12 7.58 -2.85
C HIS A 62 -4.06 6.72 -1.58
N VAL A 63 -2.93 6.03 -1.43
CA VAL A 63 -2.55 5.35 -0.19
C VAL A 63 -1.99 6.35 0.81
N GLN A 64 -2.54 6.40 2.03
CA GLN A 64 -2.03 7.31 3.08
C GLN A 64 -0.62 6.93 3.56
N SER A 65 0.22 7.93 3.84
CA SER A 65 1.66 7.78 4.06
C SER A 65 2.09 7.27 5.45
N MET A 66 1.21 6.53 6.16
CA MET A 66 1.48 5.99 7.50
C MET A 66 2.41 4.77 7.48
N LEU A 67 2.17 3.84 6.56
CA LEU A 67 2.96 2.63 6.35
C LEU A 67 2.74 2.20 4.90
N LEU A 68 3.84 1.97 4.19
CA LEU A 68 3.82 1.55 2.79
C LEU A 68 4.64 0.26 2.64
N ALA A 69 4.12 -0.67 1.84
CA ALA A 69 4.83 -1.83 1.33
C ALA A 69 4.86 -1.78 -0.19
N THR A 70 5.97 -2.19 -0.79
CA THR A 70 6.22 -2.18 -2.23
C THR A 70 7.18 -3.30 -2.59
N ASP A 71 7.16 -3.75 -3.84
CA ASP A 71 8.20 -4.62 -4.40
C ASP A 71 9.36 -3.80 -5.00
N GLN A 72 10.28 -4.50 -5.66
CA GLN A 72 11.43 -3.92 -6.32
C GLN A 72 11.06 -2.99 -7.48
N VAL A 73 9.94 -3.22 -8.16
CA VAL A 73 9.46 -2.35 -9.25
C VAL A 73 8.93 -1.05 -8.66
N GLY A 74 8.01 -1.15 -7.69
CA GLY A 74 7.41 0.03 -7.07
C GLY A 74 8.46 0.90 -6.35
N ILE A 75 9.43 0.31 -5.63
CA ILE A 75 10.46 1.10 -4.95
C ILE A 75 11.35 1.85 -5.94
N ASN A 76 11.65 1.27 -7.11
CA ASN A 76 12.44 1.95 -8.13
C ASN A 76 11.67 3.14 -8.73
N LEU A 77 10.39 2.96 -9.05
CA LEU A 77 9.52 4.05 -9.54
C LEU A 77 9.42 5.20 -8.53
N LEU A 78 9.27 4.88 -7.24
CA LEU A 78 9.20 5.88 -6.17
C LEU A 78 10.52 6.63 -5.98
N ARG A 79 11.66 5.94 -6.13
CA ARG A 79 12.99 6.58 -6.04
C ARG A 79 13.27 7.47 -7.23
N GLU A 80 13.00 7.00 -8.45
CA GLU A 80 13.29 7.74 -9.69
C GLU A 80 12.42 8.99 -9.84
N SER A 81 11.20 8.97 -9.32
CA SER A 81 10.31 10.14 -9.28
C SER A 81 10.65 11.16 -8.18
N GLY A 82 11.57 10.83 -7.27
CA GLY A 82 11.86 11.65 -6.09
C GLY A 82 10.74 11.64 -5.03
N ALA A 83 9.78 10.72 -5.14
CA ALA A 83 8.69 10.54 -4.17
C ALA A 83 9.17 9.96 -2.82
N LEU A 84 10.49 9.75 -2.66
CA LEU A 84 11.15 9.34 -1.41
C LEU A 84 12.24 10.31 -0.95
N ASP A 85 12.39 11.45 -1.61
CA ASP A 85 13.32 12.51 -1.20
C ASP A 85 12.95 13.13 0.17
N CYS A 86 13.81 14.00 0.70
CA CYS A 86 13.45 14.81 1.86
C CYS A 86 12.52 15.96 1.44
N ALA A 87 11.37 16.08 2.12
CA ALA A 87 10.47 17.22 1.94
C ALA A 87 11.03 18.49 2.60
N LYS A 88 10.86 19.64 1.96
CA LYS A 88 11.24 20.95 2.53
C LYS A 88 10.24 21.43 3.59
N ASP A 89 8.97 21.06 3.42
CA ASP A 89 7.85 21.47 4.26
C ASP A 89 6.72 20.42 4.22
N ARG A 90 5.65 20.68 4.97
CA ARG A 90 4.50 19.77 5.09
C ARG A 90 3.71 19.65 3.78
N ASP A 91 3.59 20.74 3.02
CA ASP A 91 2.77 20.74 1.81
C ASP A 91 3.47 19.93 0.72
N GLU A 92 4.78 20.08 0.58
CA GLU A 92 5.59 19.21 -0.28
C GLU A 92 5.52 17.76 0.21
N ALA A 93 5.58 17.53 1.53
CA ALA A 93 5.43 16.19 2.12
C ALA A 93 4.12 15.49 1.70
N ILE A 94 3.04 16.24 1.56
CA ILE A 94 1.73 15.74 1.15
C ILE A 94 1.70 15.55 -0.37
N GLU A 95 1.95 16.61 -1.14
CA GLU A 95 1.77 16.60 -2.59
C GLU A 95 2.74 15.67 -3.30
N LYS A 96 4.03 15.72 -2.97
CA LYS A 96 5.07 14.97 -3.69
C LYS A 96 5.21 13.52 -3.20
N TYR A 97 5.01 13.27 -1.91
CA TYR A 97 5.33 11.96 -1.30
C TYR A 97 4.09 11.15 -0.95
N GLU A 98 3.01 11.77 -0.46
CA GLU A 98 1.78 11.03 -0.15
C GLU A 98 0.92 10.85 -1.41
N LEU A 99 0.54 11.97 -2.05
CA LEU A 99 -0.24 11.93 -3.29
C LEU A 99 0.63 11.45 -4.47
N GLY A 100 1.83 12.00 -4.59
CA GLY A 100 2.76 11.69 -5.68
C GLY A 100 3.19 10.23 -5.74
N ALA A 101 3.34 9.54 -4.60
CA ALA A 101 3.68 8.12 -4.59
C ALA A 101 2.59 7.25 -5.24
N SER A 102 1.31 7.53 -4.98
CA SER A 102 0.22 6.78 -5.61
C SER A 102 0.08 7.17 -7.09
N ALA A 103 0.28 8.45 -7.41
CA ALA A 103 0.21 8.95 -8.78
C ALA A 103 1.29 8.33 -9.70
N ILE A 104 2.54 8.21 -9.24
CA ILE A 104 3.62 7.63 -10.07
C ILE A 104 3.39 6.14 -10.33
N ILE A 105 2.84 5.41 -9.35
CA ILE A 105 2.49 4.00 -9.52
C ILE A 105 1.41 3.85 -10.60
N MET A 106 0.34 4.64 -10.52
CA MET A 106 -0.73 4.64 -11.53
C MET A 106 -0.26 5.08 -12.91
N ALA A 107 0.57 6.13 -12.99
CA ALA A 107 1.10 6.64 -14.26
C ALA A 107 1.96 5.62 -15.01
N ASN A 108 2.48 4.59 -14.31
CA ASN A 108 3.25 3.50 -14.89
C ASN A 108 2.42 2.23 -15.13
N GLY A 109 1.09 2.32 -15.08
CA GLY A 109 0.18 1.21 -15.38
C GLY A 109 0.06 0.19 -14.26
N TYR A 110 0.45 0.55 -13.03
CA TYR A 110 0.30 -0.29 -11.84
C TYR A 110 -0.76 0.26 -10.90
N SER A 111 -1.36 -0.62 -10.10
CA SER A 111 -2.35 -0.26 -9.10
C SER A 111 -1.76 -0.28 -7.68
N PHE A 112 -2.59 0.07 -6.71
CA PHE A 112 -2.28 0.03 -5.29
C PHE A 112 -3.43 -0.60 -4.48
N ASP A 113 -3.15 -1.04 -3.26
CA ASP A 113 -4.15 -1.65 -2.38
C ASP A 113 -3.97 -1.22 -0.91
N CYS A 114 -4.90 -1.61 -0.03
CA CYS A 114 -4.81 -1.34 1.39
C CYS A 114 -5.47 -2.43 2.26
N LEU A 115 -5.28 -2.34 3.57
CA LEU A 115 -5.90 -3.27 4.52
C LEU A 115 -7.40 -3.04 4.76
N MET A 116 -8.01 -2.01 4.16
CA MET A 116 -9.44 -1.76 4.33
C MET A 116 -10.25 -2.75 3.50
N LEU A 117 -11.01 -3.62 4.18
CA LEU A 117 -11.88 -4.62 3.54
C LEU A 117 -12.86 -4.03 2.50
N ARG A 118 -13.22 -2.75 2.65
CA ARG A 118 -14.10 -2.03 1.70
C ARG A 118 -13.49 -1.94 0.29
N TYR A 119 -12.16 -1.89 0.19
CA TYR A 119 -11.45 -1.62 -1.05
C TYR A 119 -10.68 -2.82 -1.59
N GLU A 120 -10.87 -4.00 -0.99
CA GLU A 120 -10.22 -5.22 -1.41
C GLU A 120 -10.53 -5.54 -2.89
N GLY A 121 -9.46 -5.75 -3.67
CA GLY A 121 -9.57 -6.15 -5.07
C GLY A 121 -10.09 -5.05 -6.01
N VAL A 122 -10.18 -3.80 -5.54
CA VAL A 122 -10.54 -2.67 -6.40
C VAL A 122 -9.40 -2.38 -7.37
N ASP A 123 -9.69 -2.39 -8.67
CA ASP A 123 -8.74 -1.94 -9.69
C ASP A 123 -8.89 -0.44 -9.95
N TRP A 124 -8.03 0.35 -9.32
CA TRP A 124 -8.06 1.81 -9.42
C TRP A 124 -7.75 2.35 -10.82
N LEU A 125 -7.08 1.57 -11.67
CA LEU A 125 -6.81 1.97 -13.06
C LEU A 125 -8.04 1.83 -13.97
N SER A 126 -9.00 0.99 -13.57
CA SER A 126 -10.24 0.78 -14.32
C SER A 126 -11.29 1.86 -14.06
N LEU A 127 -11.10 2.64 -13.00
CA LEU A 127 -11.98 3.76 -12.68
C LEU A 127 -11.60 4.92 -13.59
N ASP A 128 -12.58 5.48 -14.30
CA ASP A 128 -12.37 6.71 -15.07
C ASP A 128 -11.68 7.74 -14.16
N PRO A 129 -10.48 8.23 -14.53
CA PRO A 129 -9.80 9.20 -13.70
C PRO A 129 -10.69 10.45 -13.63
N PRO A 130 -10.95 11.01 -12.44
CA PRO A 130 -11.46 12.37 -12.39
C PRO A 130 -10.42 13.28 -13.08
N GLU A 131 -10.87 14.32 -13.78
CA GLU A 131 -10.06 15.25 -14.61
C GLU A 131 -8.94 15.98 -13.84
N TRP A 132 -7.92 15.29 -13.36
CA TRP A 132 -6.75 15.86 -12.68
C TRP A 132 -5.42 15.36 -13.27
N SER A 133 -5.45 14.92 -14.52
CA SER A 133 -4.25 14.72 -15.33
C SER A 133 -3.52 16.06 -15.53
N LEU A 134 -2.40 16.18 -14.80
CA LEU A 134 -1.28 17.13 -14.91
C LEU A 134 -1.55 18.59 -14.55
#